data_AF-A0A0P0N676-F1
#
_entry.id   AF-A0A0P0N676-F1
#
_cell.length_a   1.000
_cell.length_b   1.000
_cell.length_c   1.000
_cell.angle_alpha   90.00
_cell.angle_beta   90.00
_cell.angle_gamma   90.00
#
_symmetry.space_group_name_H-M   'P 1'
#
loop_
_entity.id
_entity.type
_entity.pdbx_description
1 polymer ?
#
loop_
_entity_poly.entity_id
_entity_poly.type
_entity_poly.pdbx_seq_one_letter_code
_entity_poly.pdbx_strand_id
1 'polypeptide(L)'
;MKQQLEPPRWLERLAVEAGSPALEKAIHGDRLEPPAIEELLVKTPFHALAAAADYYARLAKQGRGSFIVNLYLTYTNVCETRCSFCAFYRVPSSPEAYTREPRELAEAARRAVEEYGVREIHLVGGNNPELPFSYYEELVSSIKQAAPNAVLKAFTAEEIWFIARATGQRVREVLERLHELGLDALSGGGTEVLDEELQRFIAPRKIPPEEYLRVHEEAHRLGIRSNVILMYGHVEEPISVARHLYRVKMLKERAPGFISFIPVRFNPGDTPLGRSRLYRERARLDGQYDLRIIATARLVLLGAIDNIVAYWVSMGDKLAQAALAHGANDLGGTFYREAVISAAGGGPGGKEPAELAYMLRQAGWTPWMRDTFYNYLEKVDVAELPWLQ
;
A
#
# COMPACT_ATOMS: atom_id res chain seq x y z
N MET A 1 11.91 8.20 22.44
CA MET A 1 11.47 7.56 23.71
C MET A 1 10.56 6.41 23.36
N LYS A 2 10.89 5.18 23.77
CA LYS A 2 9.96 4.04 23.64
C LYS A 2 8.76 4.34 24.53
N GLN A 3 7.58 4.50 23.94
CA GLN A 3 6.36 4.59 24.72
C GLN A 3 6.02 3.15 25.12
N GLN A 4 6.34 2.78 26.36
CA GLN A 4 5.94 1.50 26.91
C GLN A 4 4.41 1.50 26.98
N LEU A 5 3.78 0.53 26.33
CA LEU A 5 2.33 0.44 26.29
C LEU A 5 1.84 -0.24 27.57
N GLU A 6 0.72 0.24 28.10
CA GLU A 6 0.03 -0.34 29.24
C GLU A 6 -1.21 -1.10 28.73
N PRO A 7 -1.06 -2.39 28.34
CA PRO A 7 -2.20 -3.19 27.91
C PRO A 7 -3.18 -3.41 29.07
N PRO A 8 -4.48 -3.56 28.78
CA PRO A 8 -5.46 -3.89 29.80
C PRO A 8 -5.23 -5.32 30.32
N ARG A 9 -5.55 -5.56 31.60
CA ARG A 9 -5.35 -6.87 32.27
C ARG A 9 -5.92 -8.07 31.51
N TRP A 10 -7.02 -7.90 30.79
CA TRP A 10 -7.59 -9.00 30.01
C TRP A 10 -6.70 -9.40 28.83
N LEU A 11 -6.00 -8.43 28.21
CA LEU A 11 -5.09 -8.68 27.09
C LEU A 11 -3.79 -9.31 27.57
N GLU A 12 -3.28 -8.88 28.74
CA GLU A 12 -2.14 -9.53 29.41
C GLU A 12 -2.44 -11.00 29.71
N ARG A 13 -3.59 -11.29 30.33
CA ARG A 13 -4.01 -12.67 30.59
C ARG A 13 -4.14 -13.49 29.30
N LEU A 14 -4.77 -12.91 28.27
CA LEU A 14 -4.93 -13.56 26.97
C LEU A 14 -3.57 -13.90 26.33
N ALA A 15 -2.58 -13.01 26.41
CA ALA A 15 -1.25 -13.25 25.87
C ALA A 15 -0.53 -14.39 26.60
N VAL A 16 -0.62 -14.44 27.93
CA VAL A 16 -0.06 -15.52 28.76
C VAL A 16 -0.75 -16.85 28.48
N GLU A 17 -2.09 -16.87 28.42
CA GLU A 17 -2.88 -18.07 28.10
C GLU A 17 -2.62 -18.58 26.68
N ALA A 18 -2.33 -17.68 25.74
CA ALA A 18 -1.94 -18.03 24.38
C ALA A 18 -0.55 -18.68 24.31
N GLY A 19 0.27 -18.58 25.36
CA GLY A 19 1.59 -19.18 25.44
C GLY A 19 2.55 -18.67 24.35
N SER A 20 2.38 -17.42 23.90
CA SER A 20 3.25 -16.80 22.90
C SER A 20 4.11 -15.70 23.52
N PRO A 21 5.42 -15.98 23.75
CA PRO A 21 6.37 -14.97 24.21
C PRO A 21 6.46 -13.77 23.27
N ALA A 22 6.27 -13.98 21.96
CA ALA A 22 6.24 -12.88 21.00
C ALA A 22 5.03 -11.96 21.22
N LEU A 23 3.84 -12.53 21.50
CA LEU A 23 2.63 -11.75 21.77
C LEU A 23 2.73 -10.98 23.08
N GLU A 24 3.24 -11.60 24.14
CA GLU A 24 3.48 -10.92 25.43
C GLU A 24 4.35 -9.67 25.24
N LYS A 25 5.46 -9.79 24.51
CA LYS A 25 6.31 -8.63 24.17
C LYS A 25 5.58 -7.61 23.31
N ALA A 26 4.87 -8.07 22.28
CA ALA A 26 4.17 -7.21 21.34
C ALA A 26 3.15 -6.30 22.02
N ILE A 27 2.38 -6.83 22.97
CA ILE A 27 1.35 -6.05 23.67
C ILE A 27 1.92 -4.98 24.60
N HIS A 28 3.21 -5.02 24.93
CA HIS A 28 3.88 -3.96 25.69
C HIS A 28 4.60 -2.94 24.79
N GLY A 29 4.53 -3.12 23.47
CA GLY A 29 5.22 -2.27 22.49
C GLY A 29 6.71 -2.57 22.36
N ASP A 30 7.15 -3.76 22.82
CA ASP A 30 8.54 -4.16 22.69
C ASP A 30 8.94 -4.33 21.23
N ARG A 31 10.22 -4.05 20.94
CA ARG A 31 10.78 -4.34 19.63
C ARG A 31 10.91 -5.86 19.48
N LEU A 32 10.34 -6.38 18.40
CA LEU A 32 10.46 -7.78 18.01
C LEU A 32 11.52 -7.94 16.93
N GLU A 33 12.39 -8.94 17.09
CA GLU A 33 13.31 -9.39 16.06
C GLU A 33 12.60 -10.36 15.09
N PRO A 34 13.11 -10.57 13.86
CA PRO A 34 12.41 -11.37 12.85
C PRO A 34 11.91 -12.75 13.31
N PRO A 35 12.63 -13.56 14.11
CA PRO A 35 12.10 -14.83 14.61
C PRO A 35 10.86 -14.70 15.50
N ALA A 36 10.77 -13.64 16.30
CA ALA A 36 9.58 -13.37 17.13
C ALA A 36 8.42 -12.84 16.28
N ILE A 37 8.71 -12.05 15.24
CA ILE A 37 7.68 -11.62 14.28
C ILE A 37 7.13 -12.83 13.50
N GLU A 38 8.00 -13.77 13.12
CA GLU A 38 7.58 -15.02 12.48
C GLU A 38 6.72 -15.88 13.41
N GLU A 39 7.05 -15.94 14.71
CA GLU A 39 6.21 -16.60 15.73
C GLU A 39 4.79 -16.00 15.79
N LEU A 40 4.65 -14.67 15.76
CA LEU A 40 3.34 -14.00 15.64
C LEU A 40 2.57 -14.51 14.43
N LEU A 41 3.25 -14.52 13.28
CA LEU A 41 2.64 -14.88 12.01
C LEU A 41 2.16 -16.34 12.00
N VAL A 42 2.95 -17.30 12.46
CA VAL A 42 2.70 -18.73 12.20
C VAL A 42 2.37 -19.59 13.41
N LYS A 43 2.77 -19.19 14.63
CA LYS A 43 2.62 -20.02 15.85
C LYS A 43 1.60 -19.46 16.83
N THR A 44 1.45 -18.14 16.87
CA THR A 44 0.57 -17.49 17.84
C THR A 44 -0.89 -17.91 17.60
N PRO A 45 -1.64 -18.27 18.67
CA PRO A 45 -3.06 -18.59 18.58
C PRO A 45 -3.82 -17.46 17.87
N PHE A 46 -4.54 -17.83 16.80
CA PHE A 46 -5.12 -16.88 15.85
C PHE A 46 -6.00 -15.82 16.52
N HIS A 47 -6.91 -16.23 17.40
CA HIS A 47 -7.85 -15.33 18.06
C HIS A 47 -7.17 -14.41 19.08
N ALA A 48 -6.10 -14.86 19.74
CA ALA A 48 -5.32 -14.02 20.66
C ALA A 48 -4.57 -12.92 19.89
N LEU A 49 -3.95 -13.29 18.76
CA LEU A 49 -3.31 -12.34 17.84
C LEU A 49 -4.32 -11.31 17.29
N ALA A 50 -5.49 -11.78 16.83
CA ALA A 50 -6.55 -10.93 16.30
C ALA A 50 -7.07 -9.93 17.35
N ALA A 51 -7.36 -10.39 18.56
CA ALA A 51 -7.87 -9.55 19.64
C ALA A 51 -6.86 -8.46 20.05
N ALA A 52 -5.57 -8.81 20.12
CA ALA A 52 -4.51 -7.86 20.41
C ALA A 52 -4.40 -6.78 19.31
N ALA A 53 -4.40 -7.21 18.04
CA ALA A 53 -4.30 -6.31 16.91
C ALA A 53 -5.52 -5.39 16.78
N ASP A 54 -6.74 -5.91 16.95
CA ASP A 54 -7.97 -5.09 16.92
C ASP A 54 -7.98 -4.05 18.04
N TYR A 55 -7.62 -4.45 19.27
CA TYR A 55 -7.50 -3.53 20.40
C TYR A 55 -6.60 -2.34 20.06
N TYR A 56 -5.39 -2.62 19.55
CA TYR A 56 -4.44 -1.57 19.22
C TYR A 56 -4.82 -0.74 18.00
N ALA A 57 -5.49 -1.33 17.01
CA ALA A 57 -6.03 -0.56 15.88
C ALA A 57 -7.09 0.44 16.36
N ARG A 58 -8.02 0.00 17.21
CA ARG A 58 -9.08 0.86 17.76
C ARG A 58 -8.51 1.93 18.66
N LEU A 59 -7.52 1.60 19.50
CA LEU A 59 -6.84 2.57 20.36
C LEU A 59 -6.12 3.65 19.54
N ALA A 60 -5.30 3.24 18.56
CA ALA A 60 -4.51 4.16 17.74
C ALA A 60 -5.38 5.13 16.91
N LYS A 61 -6.62 4.73 16.58
CA LYS A 61 -7.53 5.53 15.74
C LYS A 61 -8.75 6.06 16.47
N GLN A 62 -8.88 5.79 17.77
CA GLN A 62 -10.02 6.20 18.58
C GLN A 62 -11.36 5.75 17.94
N GLY A 63 -11.39 4.52 17.44
CA GLY A 63 -12.56 3.93 16.77
C GLY A 63 -12.90 4.49 15.38
N ARG A 64 -12.05 5.34 14.78
CA ARG A 64 -12.24 5.89 13.43
C ARG A 64 -11.61 4.98 12.37
N GLY A 65 -12.43 4.50 11.45
CA GLY A 65 -11.98 3.81 10.24
C GLY A 65 -12.02 4.78 9.08
N SER A 66 -11.12 4.64 8.11
CA SER A 66 -10.99 5.62 7.03
C SER A 66 -10.93 5.07 5.62
N PHE A 67 -11.17 5.97 4.67
CA PHE A 67 -10.90 5.79 3.25
C PHE A 67 -10.67 7.14 2.59
N ILE A 68 -10.13 7.16 1.36
CA ILE A 68 -9.94 8.36 0.53
C ILE A 68 -10.70 8.25 -0.79
N VAL A 69 -11.12 9.38 -1.36
CA VAL A 69 -11.60 9.44 -2.75
C VAL A 69 -10.40 9.70 -3.65
N ASN A 70 -10.00 8.69 -4.43
CA ASN A 70 -8.80 8.75 -5.25
C ASN A 70 -9.02 8.24 -6.68
N LEU A 71 -8.20 8.76 -7.59
CA LEU A 71 -8.10 8.32 -8.97
C LEU A 71 -6.83 7.48 -9.13
N TYR A 72 -6.95 6.31 -9.76
CA TYR A 72 -5.81 5.51 -10.16
C TYR A 72 -5.55 5.71 -11.65
N LEU A 73 -4.37 6.23 -11.97
CA LEU A 73 -3.89 6.47 -13.33
C LEU A 73 -2.66 5.64 -13.63
N THR A 74 -2.56 5.23 -14.90
CA THR A 74 -1.35 4.60 -15.42
C THR A 74 -0.86 5.32 -16.67
N TYR A 75 0.41 5.74 -16.68
CA TYR A 75 0.97 6.50 -17.81
C TYR A 75 1.59 5.61 -18.90
N THR A 76 2.08 4.43 -18.56
CA THR A 76 2.59 3.46 -19.54
C THR A 76 2.49 2.05 -18.98
N ASN A 77 2.26 1.06 -19.85
CA ASN A 77 2.45 -0.36 -19.51
C ASN A 77 3.78 -0.93 -20.02
N VAL A 78 4.60 -0.13 -20.72
CA VAL A 78 5.91 -0.55 -21.21
C VAL A 78 6.86 -0.69 -20.03
N CYS A 79 7.45 -1.88 -19.86
CA CYS A 79 8.35 -2.15 -18.74
C CYS A 79 9.45 -3.15 -19.10
N GLU A 80 10.70 -2.81 -18.79
CA GLU A 80 11.85 -3.71 -19.00
C GLU A 80 12.16 -4.66 -17.83
N THR A 81 11.55 -4.43 -16.66
CA THR A 81 11.79 -5.22 -15.42
C THR A 81 11.32 -6.67 -15.55
N ARG A 82 10.25 -6.94 -16.33
CA ARG A 82 9.72 -8.28 -16.63
C ARG A 82 9.46 -9.16 -15.40
N CYS A 83 8.80 -8.61 -14.38
CA CYS A 83 8.43 -9.35 -13.17
C CYS A 83 7.56 -10.56 -13.52
N SER A 84 7.91 -11.73 -12.99
CA SER A 84 7.20 -13.00 -13.24
C SER A 84 5.75 -13.03 -12.74
N PHE A 85 5.40 -12.14 -11.82
CA PHE A 85 4.07 -12.02 -11.21
C PHE A 85 3.21 -10.90 -11.82
N CYS A 86 3.76 -10.11 -12.76
CA CYS A 86 3.07 -8.93 -13.27
C CYS A 86 2.36 -9.26 -14.58
N ALA A 87 1.02 -9.22 -14.58
CA ALA A 87 0.21 -9.37 -15.79
C ALA A 87 0.07 -8.05 -16.59
N PHE A 88 0.42 -6.92 -15.97
CA PHE A 88 0.20 -5.59 -16.53
C PHE A 88 1.24 -5.21 -17.58
N TYR A 89 2.50 -5.59 -17.38
CA TYR A 89 3.58 -5.07 -18.20
C TYR A 89 3.56 -5.60 -19.63
N ARG A 90 4.08 -4.79 -20.55
CA ARG A 90 4.37 -5.16 -21.93
C ARG A 90 5.83 -4.80 -22.25
N VAL A 91 6.46 -5.62 -23.08
CA VAL A 91 7.76 -5.27 -23.66
C VAL A 91 7.57 -4.17 -24.72
N PRO A 92 8.56 -3.32 -25.00
CA PRO A 92 8.42 -2.21 -25.96
C PRO A 92 7.86 -2.63 -27.33
N SER A 93 8.24 -3.82 -27.82
CA SER A 93 7.80 -4.35 -29.11
C SER A 93 6.40 -4.99 -29.12
N SER A 94 5.67 -4.94 -28.00
CA SER A 94 4.35 -5.57 -27.92
C SER A 94 3.30 -4.74 -28.65
N PRO A 95 2.35 -5.36 -29.39
CA PRO A 95 1.23 -4.62 -29.97
C PRO A 95 0.26 -4.04 -28.92
N GLU A 96 0.34 -4.52 -27.67
CA GLU A 96 -0.47 -4.02 -26.55
C GLU A 96 0.28 -2.97 -25.71
N ALA A 97 1.52 -2.60 -26.09
CA ALA A 97 2.26 -1.56 -25.41
C ALA A 97 1.66 -0.17 -25.69
N TYR A 98 1.57 0.66 -24.65
CA TYR A 98 1.13 2.04 -24.76
C TYR A 98 1.95 2.94 -23.83
N THR A 99 2.08 4.20 -24.23
CA THR A 99 2.49 5.32 -23.39
C THR A 99 1.52 6.45 -23.68
N ARG A 100 0.95 7.03 -22.62
CA ARG A 100 -0.06 8.08 -22.72
C ARG A 100 0.60 9.45 -22.73
N GLU A 101 -0.06 10.41 -23.34
CA GLU A 101 0.40 11.79 -23.33
C GLU A 101 0.16 12.42 -21.95
N PRO A 102 1.11 13.16 -21.37
CA PRO A 102 0.94 13.86 -20.10
C PRO A 102 -0.36 14.67 -19.99
N ARG A 103 -0.73 15.37 -21.07
CA ARG A 103 -1.93 16.20 -21.15
C ARG A 103 -3.23 15.41 -21.04
N GLU A 104 -3.26 14.19 -21.58
CA GLU A 104 -4.41 13.29 -21.49
C GLU A 104 -4.67 12.89 -20.03
N LEU A 105 -3.61 12.58 -19.29
CA LEU A 105 -3.65 12.23 -17.87
C LEU A 105 -4.02 13.43 -16.99
N ALA A 106 -3.52 14.62 -17.33
CA ALA A 106 -3.88 15.86 -16.66
C ALA A 106 -5.37 16.18 -16.80
N GLU A 107 -5.94 16.01 -18.00
CA GLU A 107 -7.37 16.20 -18.23
C GLU A 107 -8.22 15.18 -17.46
N ALA A 108 -7.80 13.92 -17.42
CA ALA A 108 -8.46 12.91 -16.60
C ALA A 108 -8.42 13.26 -15.10
N ALA A 109 -7.29 13.75 -14.59
CA ALA A 109 -7.15 14.19 -13.21
C ALA A 109 -8.08 15.37 -12.91
N ARG A 110 -8.14 16.38 -13.79
CA ARG A 110 -9.04 17.54 -13.67
C ARG A 110 -10.49 17.12 -13.57
N ARG A 111 -10.96 16.31 -14.54
CA ARG A 111 -12.33 15.79 -14.56
C ARG A 111 -12.65 14.97 -13.31
N ALA A 112 -11.73 14.13 -12.85
CA ALA A 112 -11.94 13.34 -11.65
C ALA A 112 -12.12 14.19 -10.38
N VAL A 113 -11.38 15.30 -10.26
CA VAL A 113 -11.53 16.25 -9.16
C VAL A 113 -12.87 16.99 -9.25
N GLU A 114 -13.22 17.50 -10.43
CA GLU A 114 -14.42 18.31 -10.65
C GLU A 114 -15.73 17.50 -10.57
N GLU A 115 -15.76 16.31 -11.17
CA GLU A 115 -16.96 15.50 -11.32
C GLU A 115 -17.17 14.54 -10.14
N TYR A 116 -16.10 14.06 -9.49
CA TYR A 116 -16.16 12.99 -8.49
C TYR A 116 -15.53 13.37 -7.14
N GLY A 117 -15.07 14.62 -6.96
CA GLY A 117 -14.49 15.08 -5.70
C GLY A 117 -13.20 14.38 -5.30
N VAL A 118 -12.44 13.86 -6.28
CA VAL A 118 -11.15 13.20 -6.03
C VAL A 118 -10.18 14.15 -5.31
N ARG A 119 -9.44 13.61 -4.33
CA ARG A 119 -8.47 14.36 -3.50
C ARG A 119 -7.04 13.84 -3.62
N GLU A 120 -6.86 12.67 -4.23
CA GLU A 120 -5.57 12.05 -4.48
C GLU A 120 -5.53 11.48 -5.89
N ILE A 121 -4.50 11.82 -6.64
CA ILE A 121 -4.16 11.18 -7.90
C ILE A 121 -3.03 10.18 -7.61
N HIS A 122 -3.33 8.89 -7.75
CA HIS A 122 -2.36 7.82 -7.65
C HIS A 122 -1.88 7.46 -9.06
N LEU A 123 -0.63 7.79 -9.38
CA LEU A 123 -0.05 7.62 -10.70
C LEU A 123 1.14 6.65 -10.64
N VAL A 124 1.09 5.57 -11.40
CA VAL A 124 2.20 4.61 -11.53
C VAL A 124 2.32 4.13 -12.97
N GLY A 125 3.42 3.50 -13.35
CA GLY A 125 3.59 2.95 -14.68
C GLY A 125 4.63 1.84 -14.75
N GLY A 126 4.99 1.48 -15.98
CA GLY A 126 6.11 0.62 -16.26
C GLY A 126 7.43 1.39 -16.37
N ASN A 127 8.54 0.67 -16.20
CA ASN A 127 9.88 1.18 -16.43
C ASN A 127 10.17 1.21 -17.94
N ASN A 128 9.72 2.27 -18.61
CA ASN A 128 9.88 2.46 -20.04
C ASN A 128 11.23 3.14 -20.34
N PRO A 129 12.21 2.46 -20.98
CA PRO A 129 13.54 3.01 -21.26
C PRO A 129 13.56 4.08 -22.36
N GLU A 130 12.48 4.23 -23.12
CA GLU A 130 12.40 5.20 -24.21
C GLU A 130 11.95 6.59 -23.73
N LEU A 131 11.50 6.72 -22.48
CA LEU A 131 10.99 7.99 -21.96
C LEU A 131 12.15 8.88 -21.47
N PRO A 132 12.34 10.08 -22.07
CA PRO A 132 13.30 11.05 -21.56
C PRO A 132 12.81 11.63 -20.23
N PHE A 133 13.72 12.22 -19.44
CA PHE A 133 13.33 12.83 -18.16
C PHE A 133 12.26 13.92 -18.32
N SER A 134 12.31 14.66 -19.41
CA SER A 134 11.35 15.73 -19.74
C SER A 134 9.90 15.24 -19.83
N TYR A 135 9.67 13.96 -20.18
CA TYR A 135 8.33 13.37 -20.15
C TYR A 135 7.79 13.33 -18.72
N TYR A 136 8.61 12.90 -17.76
CA TYR A 136 8.22 12.83 -16.35
C TYR A 136 8.02 14.23 -15.74
N GLU A 137 8.83 15.20 -16.15
CA GLU A 137 8.64 16.60 -15.78
C GLU A 137 7.30 17.16 -16.28
N GLU A 138 6.97 16.95 -17.55
CA GLU A 138 5.69 17.36 -18.14
C GLU A 138 4.52 16.61 -17.49
N LEU A 139 4.68 15.33 -17.17
CA LEU A 139 3.67 14.51 -16.51
C LEU A 139 3.31 15.04 -15.12
N VAL A 140 4.30 15.29 -14.27
CA VAL A 140 4.06 15.81 -12.91
C VAL A 140 3.48 17.22 -12.96
N SER A 141 4.11 18.12 -13.73
CA SER A 141 3.70 19.51 -13.78
C SER A 141 2.32 19.70 -14.41
N SER A 142 1.98 18.96 -15.46
CA SER A 142 0.68 19.08 -16.11
C SER A 142 -0.47 18.58 -15.22
N ILE A 143 -0.30 17.44 -14.55
CA ILE A 143 -1.30 16.93 -13.59
C ILE A 143 -1.45 17.90 -12.41
N LYS A 144 -0.35 18.41 -11.84
CA LYS A 144 -0.45 19.32 -10.71
C LYS A 144 -1.11 20.65 -11.08
N GLN A 145 -0.86 21.17 -12.28
CA GLN A 145 -1.52 22.39 -12.78
C GLN A 145 -3.02 22.18 -13.02
N ALA A 146 -3.40 21.01 -13.55
CA ALA A 146 -4.80 20.69 -13.86
C ALA A 146 -5.62 20.33 -12.61
N ALA A 147 -4.97 19.79 -11.57
CA ALA A 147 -5.60 19.37 -10.32
C ALA A 147 -4.81 19.87 -9.08
N PRO A 148 -4.67 21.19 -8.87
CA PRO A 148 -3.76 21.74 -7.86
C PRO A 148 -4.15 21.39 -6.41
N ASN A 149 -5.44 21.13 -6.17
CA ASN A 149 -5.97 20.79 -4.85
C ASN A 149 -5.94 19.28 -4.56
N ALA A 150 -5.55 18.45 -5.52
CA ALA A 150 -5.35 17.03 -5.31
C ALA A 150 -3.87 16.75 -4.96
N VAL A 151 -3.66 15.78 -4.07
CA VAL A 151 -2.33 15.24 -3.78
C VAL A 151 -1.89 14.37 -4.94
N LEU A 152 -0.77 14.69 -5.56
CA LEU A 152 -0.14 13.85 -6.58
C LEU A 152 0.78 12.84 -5.88
N LYS A 153 0.25 11.63 -5.71
CA LYS A 153 1.01 10.48 -5.22
C LYS A 153 1.46 9.65 -6.41
N ALA A 154 2.67 9.90 -6.88
CA ALA A 154 3.17 9.32 -8.10
C ALA A 154 4.50 8.58 -7.90
N PHE A 155 4.72 7.59 -8.76
CA PHE A 155 5.92 6.77 -8.83
C PHE A 155 6.20 5.93 -7.58
N THR A 156 6.73 4.74 -7.83
CA THR A 156 7.33 3.87 -6.82
C THR A 156 8.80 4.20 -6.64
N ALA A 157 9.41 3.72 -5.56
CA ALA A 157 10.86 3.79 -5.39
C ALA A 157 11.63 3.04 -6.52
N GLU A 158 11.03 1.98 -7.08
CA GLU A 158 11.52 1.29 -8.28
C GLU A 158 11.54 2.22 -9.50
N GLU A 159 10.44 2.93 -9.76
CA GLU A 159 10.36 3.87 -10.88
C GLU A 159 11.36 5.02 -10.71
N ILE A 160 11.48 5.62 -9.53
CA ILE A 160 12.46 6.69 -9.27
C ILE A 160 13.89 6.21 -9.52
N TRP A 161 14.24 5.01 -9.03
CA TRP A 161 15.56 4.42 -9.24
C TRP A 161 15.82 4.10 -10.71
N PHE A 162 14.81 3.57 -11.40
CA PHE A 162 14.88 3.32 -12.83
C PHE A 162 15.08 4.63 -13.62
N ILE A 163 14.26 5.65 -13.37
CA ILE A 163 14.33 6.97 -14.04
C ILE A 163 15.72 7.56 -13.87
N ALA A 164 16.26 7.57 -12.63
CA ALA A 164 17.60 8.07 -12.36
C ALA A 164 18.66 7.36 -13.22
N ARG A 165 18.63 6.02 -13.26
CA ARG A 165 19.59 5.23 -14.07
C ARG A 165 19.41 5.42 -15.57
N ALA A 166 18.17 5.39 -16.07
CA ALA A 166 17.86 5.50 -17.49
C ALA A 166 18.21 6.89 -18.06
N THR A 167 18.17 7.92 -17.21
CA THR A 167 18.44 9.32 -17.60
C THR A 167 19.83 9.82 -17.17
N GLY A 168 20.65 8.97 -16.54
CA GLY A 168 22.00 9.33 -16.11
C GLY A 168 22.06 10.30 -14.93
N GLN A 169 21.00 10.39 -14.13
CA GLN A 169 20.87 11.30 -12.98
C GLN A 169 21.05 10.57 -11.65
N ARG A 170 21.24 11.32 -10.55
CA ARG A 170 21.18 10.76 -9.20
C ARG A 170 19.72 10.68 -8.72
N VAL A 171 19.40 9.67 -7.92
CA VAL A 171 18.06 9.48 -7.31
C VAL A 171 17.58 10.76 -6.62
N ARG A 172 18.45 11.36 -5.79
CA ARG A 172 18.17 12.63 -5.12
C ARG A 172 17.77 13.76 -6.07
N GLU A 173 18.47 13.92 -7.19
CA GLU A 173 18.20 15.00 -8.17
C GLU A 173 16.85 14.79 -8.84
N VAL A 174 16.51 13.53 -9.18
CA VAL A 174 15.20 13.17 -9.71
C VAL A 174 14.10 13.50 -8.69
N LEU A 175 14.27 13.12 -7.43
CA LEU A 175 13.30 13.40 -6.37
C LEU A 175 13.12 14.90 -6.12
N GLU A 176 14.23 15.66 -5.99
CA GLU A 176 14.20 17.11 -5.81
C GLU A 176 13.45 17.77 -6.96
N ARG A 177 13.77 17.40 -8.20
CA ARG A 177 13.14 17.99 -9.38
C ARG A 177 11.66 17.67 -9.49
N LEU A 178 11.26 16.41 -9.29
CA LEU A 178 9.84 16.03 -9.34
C LEU A 178 9.05 16.70 -8.20
N HIS A 179 9.66 16.86 -7.02
CA HIS A 179 9.04 17.56 -5.89
C HIS A 179 8.79 19.04 -6.20
N GLU A 180 9.76 19.75 -6.77
CA GLU A 180 9.61 21.14 -7.24
C GLU A 180 8.46 21.30 -8.24
N LEU A 181 8.23 20.29 -9.08
CA LEU A 181 7.18 20.31 -10.10
C LEU A 181 5.79 19.94 -9.56
N GLY A 182 5.69 19.46 -8.32
CA GLY A 182 4.41 19.16 -7.67
C GLY A 182 4.19 17.73 -7.22
N LEU A 183 5.22 16.87 -7.21
CA LEU A 183 5.14 15.55 -6.58
C LEU A 183 4.99 15.71 -5.06
N ASP A 184 3.86 15.24 -4.50
CA ASP A 184 3.56 15.38 -3.08
C ASP A 184 3.96 14.15 -2.25
N ALA A 185 3.87 12.95 -2.85
CA ALA A 185 4.17 11.69 -2.17
C ALA A 185 4.57 10.59 -3.15
N LEU A 186 5.33 9.60 -2.68
CA LEU A 186 5.61 8.37 -3.43
C LEU A 186 4.57 7.28 -3.15
N SER A 187 4.31 6.49 -4.18
CA SER A 187 3.57 5.24 -4.08
C SER A 187 4.40 4.15 -3.37
N GLY A 188 3.73 3.13 -2.82
CA GLY A 188 4.39 2.11 -1.99
C GLY A 188 4.91 0.87 -2.72
N GLY A 189 4.54 0.70 -3.99
CA GLY A 189 4.99 -0.40 -4.87
C GLY A 189 6.51 -0.47 -5.04
N GLY A 190 7.01 -1.53 -5.65
CA GLY A 190 8.37 -1.54 -6.22
C GLY A 190 9.32 -2.61 -5.68
N THR A 191 9.21 -3.05 -4.42
CA THR A 191 10.05 -4.17 -3.92
C THR A 191 9.28 -5.48 -3.78
N GLU A 192 7.96 -5.41 -3.60
CA GLU A 192 7.06 -6.52 -3.22
C GLU A 192 7.38 -7.14 -1.85
N VAL A 193 8.60 -7.66 -1.65
CA VAL A 193 9.13 -8.19 -0.39
C VAL A 193 10.59 -7.74 -0.25
N LEU A 194 11.02 -7.38 0.96
CA LEU A 194 12.40 -6.93 1.22
C LEU A 194 13.32 -8.12 1.49
N ASP A 195 13.32 -9.06 0.54
CA ASP A 195 14.06 -10.34 0.57
C ASP A 195 14.76 -10.54 -0.77
N GLU A 196 16.10 -10.46 -0.76
CA GLU A 196 16.91 -10.45 -1.97
C GLU A 196 16.89 -11.81 -2.68
N GLU A 197 16.90 -12.92 -1.93
CA GLU A 197 16.87 -14.26 -2.52
C GLU A 197 15.55 -14.51 -3.24
N LEU A 198 14.45 -14.10 -2.61
CA LEU A 198 13.13 -14.17 -3.21
C LEU A 198 13.03 -13.29 -4.45
N GLN A 199 13.53 -12.05 -4.38
CA GLN A 199 13.48 -11.10 -5.48
C GLN A 199 14.28 -11.58 -6.71
N ARG A 200 15.46 -12.17 -6.51
CA ARG A 200 16.25 -12.79 -7.60
C ARG A 200 15.45 -13.86 -8.35
N PHE A 201 14.51 -14.53 -7.68
CA PHE A 201 13.65 -15.52 -8.30
C PHE A 201 12.44 -14.88 -9.01
N ILE A 202 11.72 -13.97 -8.35
CA ILE A 202 10.43 -13.47 -8.88
C ILE A 202 10.55 -12.22 -9.77
N ALA A 203 11.57 -11.40 -9.58
CA ALA A 203 11.77 -10.14 -10.31
C ALA A 203 13.26 -9.70 -10.31
N PRO A 204 14.16 -10.44 -10.99
CA PRO A 204 15.61 -10.24 -10.90
C PRO A 204 16.13 -8.89 -11.41
N ARG A 205 15.35 -8.17 -12.21
CA ARG A 205 15.74 -6.86 -12.78
C ARG A 205 15.23 -5.67 -11.97
N LYS A 206 14.44 -5.95 -10.93
CA LYS A 206 13.84 -4.94 -10.08
C LYS A 206 14.90 -4.37 -9.13
N ILE A 207 14.66 -3.17 -8.60
CA ILE A 207 15.50 -2.51 -7.61
C ILE A 207 15.82 -3.45 -6.44
N PRO A 208 17.09 -3.60 -6.04
CA PRO A 208 17.45 -4.37 -4.87
C PRO A 208 16.81 -3.82 -3.59
N PRO A 209 16.54 -4.64 -2.56
CA PRO A 209 15.84 -4.19 -1.35
C PRO A 209 16.55 -3.05 -0.61
N GLU A 210 17.89 -3.05 -0.62
CA GLU A 210 18.71 -2.01 -0.01
C GLU A 210 18.55 -0.68 -0.74
N GLU A 211 18.55 -0.69 -2.08
CA GLU A 211 18.34 0.51 -2.90
C GLU A 211 16.91 1.03 -2.76
N TYR A 212 15.92 0.13 -2.67
CA TYR A 212 14.53 0.51 -2.38
C TYR A 212 14.41 1.31 -1.07
N LEU A 213 15.05 0.83 -0.01
CA LEU A 213 15.06 1.54 1.27
C LEU A 213 15.84 2.86 1.19
N ARG A 214 16.92 2.93 0.41
CA ARG A 214 17.68 4.18 0.20
C ARG A 214 16.84 5.25 -0.52
N VAL A 215 16.11 4.88 -1.57
CA VAL A 215 15.25 5.82 -2.30
C VAL A 215 14.18 6.41 -1.37
N HIS A 216 13.49 5.57 -0.58
CA HIS A 216 12.53 6.05 0.43
C HIS A 216 13.20 6.93 1.48
N GLU A 217 14.38 6.55 1.95
CA GLU A 217 15.13 7.35 2.93
C GLU A 217 15.51 8.73 2.39
N GLU A 218 15.95 8.83 1.13
CA GLU A 218 16.21 10.10 0.46
C GLU A 218 14.94 10.93 0.30
N ALA A 219 13.85 10.31 -0.19
CA ALA A 219 12.55 10.97 -0.32
C ALA A 219 12.07 11.56 1.02
N HIS A 220 12.12 10.77 2.11
CA HIS A 220 11.71 11.22 3.44
C HIS A 220 12.56 12.38 3.96
N ARG A 221 13.88 12.38 3.69
CA ARG A 221 14.78 13.48 4.07
C ARG A 221 14.48 14.78 3.30
N LEU A 222 13.92 14.66 2.09
CA LEU A 222 13.45 15.79 1.29
C LEU A 222 12.04 16.24 1.67
N GLY A 223 11.39 15.59 2.65
CA GLY A 223 10.01 15.89 3.04
C GLY A 223 8.95 15.19 2.18
N ILE A 224 9.36 14.40 1.19
CA ILE A 224 8.47 13.60 0.33
C ILE A 224 8.11 12.34 1.12
N ARG A 225 6.86 12.25 1.56
CA ARG A 225 6.35 11.07 2.27
C ARG A 225 5.99 9.95 1.30
N SER A 226 5.86 8.72 1.77
CA SER A 226 5.54 7.58 0.91
C SER A 226 4.66 6.53 1.56
N ASN A 227 4.06 5.66 0.77
CA ASN A 227 3.53 4.39 1.29
C ASN A 227 4.59 3.30 1.25
N VAL A 228 4.30 2.18 1.90
CA VAL A 228 5.06 0.93 1.74
C VAL A 228 4.11 -0.25 1.67
N ILE A 229 4.37 -1.17 0.74
CA ILE A 229 3.55 -2.35 0.53
C ILE A 229 4.31 -3.62 0.91
N LEU A 230 3.56 -4.67 1.20
CA LEU A 230 4.05 -6.05 1.24
C LEU A 230 3.17 -6.88 0.32
N MET A 231 3.74 -7.44 -0.75
CA MET A 231 3.05 -8.48 -1.53
C MET A 231 3.23 -9.81 -0.79
N TYR A 232 2.14 -10.53 -0.55
CA TYR A 232 2.16 -11.80 0.19
C TYR A 232 1.21 -12.83 -0.41
N GLY A 233 1.30 -14.09 0.01
CA GLY A 233 0.51 -15.20 -0.52
C GLY A 233 1.02 -15.74 -1.85
N HIS A 234 2.27 -15.44 -2.20
CA HIS A 234 2.97 -15.99 -3.35
C HIS A 234 3.94 -17.08 -2.88
N VAL A 235 5.23 -16.99 -3.20
CA VAL A 235 6.21 -18.02 -2.87
C VAL A 235 7.10 -17.62 -1.69
N GLU A 236 6.76 -16.54 -0.99
CA GLU A 236 7.50 -16.08 0.18
C GLU A 236 7.43 -17.08 1.33
N GLU A 237 8.44 -17.08 2.20
CA GLU A 237 8.36 -17.76 3.50
C GLU A 237 7.94 -16.76 4.60
N PRO A 238 7.35 -17.24 5.71
CA PRO A 238 6.92 -16.37 6.82
C PRO A 238 8.07 -15.52 7.38
N ILE A 239 9.29 -16.06 7.40
CA ILE A 239 10.48 -15.29 7.77
C ILE A 239 10.78 -14.12 6.83
N SER A 240 10.44 -14.21 5.53
CA SER A 240 10.60 -13.11 4.57
C SER A 240 9.63 -11.97 4.90
N VAL A 241 8.40 -12.29 5.30
CA VAL A 241 7.43 -11.31 5.81
C VAL A 241 7.94 -10.65 7.09
N ALA A 242 8.43 -11.45 8.03
CA ALA A 242 8.97 -10.96 9.29
C ALA A 242 10.14 -9.98 9.10
N ARG A 243 11.09 -10.34 8.22
CA ARG A 243 12.21 -9.46 7.83
C ARG A 243 11.72 -8.19 7.15
N HIS A 244 10.72 -8.28 6.28
CA HIS A 244 10.13 -7.11 5.64
C HIS A 244 9.58 -6.12 6.69
N LEU A 245 8.70 -6.58 7.59
CA LEU A 245 8.11 -5.73 8.63
C LEU A 245 9.17 -5.10 9.54
N TYR A 246 10.18 -5.88 9.94
CA TYR A 246 11.30 -5.39 10.72
C TYR A 246 12.05 -4.27 9.99
N ARG A 247 12.44 -4.48 8.74
CA ARG A 247 13.18 -3.50 7.93
C ARG A 247 12.38 -2.22 7.70
N VAL A 248 11.07 -2.33 7.46
CA VAL A 248 10.17 -1.17 7.36
C VAL A 248 10.15 -0.37 8.66
N LYS A 249 10.02 -1.02 9.82
CA LYS A 249 10.06 -0.36 11.12
C LYS A 249 11.41 0.36 11.34
N MET A 250 12.52 -0.31 11.02
CA MET A 250 13.86 0.27 11.19
C MET A 250 14.08 1.50 10.31
N LEU A 251 13.60 1.48 9.05
CA LEU A 251 13.66 2.65 8.19
C LEU A 251 12.76 3.78 8.74
N LYS A 252 11.54 3.47 9.20
CA LYS A 252 10.63 4.48 9.78
C LYS A 252 11.24 5.17 11.00
N GLU A 253 11.98 4.44 11.84
CA GLU A 253 12.65 4.99 13.02
C GLU A 253 13.81 5.93 12.66
N ARG A 254 14.59 5.63 11.60
CA ARG A 254 15.75 6.47 11.19
C ARG A 254 15.39 7.62 10.25
N ALA A 255 14.36 7.46 9.42
CA ALA A 255 13.90 8.44 8.44
C ALA A 255 12.36 8.43 8.40
N PRO A 256 11.70 9.17 9.31
CA PRO A 256 10.25 9.16 9.39
C PRO A 256 9.60 9.73 8.13
N GLY A 257 8.87 8.90 7.39
CA GLY A 257 8.13 9.39 6.21
C GLY A 257 7.09 8.44 5.64
N PHE A 258 7.07 7.16 6.05
CA PHE A 258 5.99 6.27 5.66
C PHE A 258 4.64 6.73 6.22
N ILE A 259 3.65 6.79 5.34
CA ILE A 259 2.27 7.21 5.59
C ILE A 259 1.44 6.00 6.01
N SER A 260 1.45 4.93 5.20
CA SER A 260 0.69 3.71 5.46
C SER A 260 1.42 2.45 5.02
N PHE A 261 1.08 1.35 5.68
CA PHE A 261 1.49 0.01 5.30
C PHE A 261 0.32 -0.72 4.66
N ILE A 262 0.57 -1.32 3.50
CA ILE A 262 -0.48 -1.91 2.65
C ILE A 262 -0.09 -3.35 2.30
N PRO A 263 -0.66 -4.35 2.99
CA PRO A 263 -0.60 -5.73 2.53
C PRO A 263 -1.37 -5.88 1.22
N VAL A 264 -0.68 -6.36 0.20
CA VAL A 264 -1.24 -6.63 -1.12
C VAL A 264 -1.26 -8.14 -1.32
N ARG A 265 -2.46 -8.72 -1.32
CA ARG A 265 -2.62 -10.15 -1.60
C ARG A 265 -2.21 -10.43 -3.04
N PHE A 266 -1.34 -11.41 -3.23
CA PHE A 266 -0.95 -11.83 -4.58
C PHE A 266 -2.13 -12.49 -5.29
N ASN A 267 -2.45 -11.97 -6.47
CA ASN A 267 -3.41 -12.56 -7.39
C ASN A 267 -2.64 -13.24 -8.52
N PRO A 268 -2.62 -14.58 -8.60
CA PRO A 268 -1.73 -15.30 -9.52
C PRO A 268 -2.03 -15.01 -10.99
N GLY A 269 -3.32 -14.87 -11.34
CA GLY A 269 -3.76 -14.70 -12.72
C GLY A 269 -3.11 -15.70 -13.68
N ASP A 270 -2.97 -15.29 -14.94
CA ASP A 270 -2.21 -16.03 -15.95
C ASP A 270 -0.76 -15.51 -16.08
N THR A 271 -0.03 -15.50 -14.96
CA THR A 271 1.36 -14.99 -14.90
C THR A 271 2.37 -16.14 -14.92
N PRO A 272 3.63 -15.90 -15.35
CA PRO A 272 4.70 -16.90 -15.23
C PRO A 272 4.85 -17.49 -13.81
N LEU A 273 4.77 -16.66 -12.77
CA LEU A 273 4.81 -17.12 -11.37
C LEU A 273 3.57 -17.93 -11.02
N GLY A 274 2.37 -17.46 -11.38
CA GLY A 274 1.12 -18.16 -11.14
C GLY A 274 1.05 -19.56 -11.79
N ARG A 275 1.73 -19.75 -12.94
CA ARG A 275 1.84 -21.05 -13.62
C ARG A 275 2.97 -21.93 -13.10
N SER A 276 3.86 -21.40 -12.28
CA SER A 276 5.05 -22.11 -11.80
C SER A 276 4.69 -23.26 -10.86
N ARG A 277 5.53 -24.29 -10.84
CA ARG A 277 5.42 -25.39 -9.87
C ARG A 277 5.64 -24.88 -8.44
N LEU A 278 6.59 -23.97 -8.25
CA LEU A 278 6.92 -23.40 -6.94
C LEU A 278 5.71 -22.73 -6.30
N TYR A 279 4.94 -21.95 -7.07
CA TYR A 279 3.71 -21.34 -6.59
C TYR A 279 2.71 -22.39 -6.09
N ARG A 280 2.48 -23.47 -6.85
CA ARG A 280 1.58 -24.55 -6.43
C ARG A 280 2.01 -25.25 -5.14
N GLU A 281 3.32 -25.32 -4.89
CA GLU A 281 3.88 -25.99 -3.72
C GLU A 281 3.96 -25.10 -2.47
N ARG A 282 4.11 -23.78 -2.64
CA ARG A 282 4.40 -22.85 -1.52
C ARG A 282 3.34 -21.81 -1.25
N ALA A 283 2.41 -21.57 -2.17
CA ALA A 283 1.44 -20.49 -2.01
C ALA A 283 0.54 -20.68 -0.79
N ARG A 284 0.43 -19.60 0.00
CA ARG A 284 -0.46 -19.52 1.16
C ARG A 284 -1.67 -18.67 0.79
N LEU A 285 -2.76 -19.35 0.45
CA LEU A 285 -3.98 -18.72 -0.10
C LEU A 285 -5.17 -18.75 0.86
N ASP A 286 -4.98 -19.21 2.11
CA ASP A 286 -6.05 -19.28 3.09
C ASP A 286 -6.29 -17.93 3.79
N GLY A 287 -7.55 -17.67 4.11
CA GLY A 287 -7.97 -16.40 4.72
C GLY A 287 -7.41 -16.15 6.12
N GLN A 288 -6.96 -17.19 6.84
CA GLN A 288 -6.31 -16.96 8.14
C GLN A 288 -4.93 -16.36 7.96
N TYR A 289 -4.17 -16.78 6.94
CA TYR A 289 -2.89 -16.17 6.62
C TYR A 289 -3.06 -14.68 6.26
N ASP A 290 -4.06 -14.33 5.43
CA ASP A 290 -4.39 -12.93 5.11
C ASP A 290 -4.57 -12.07 6.38
N LEU A 291 -5.35 -12.57 7.34
CA LEU A 291 -5.65 -11.87 8.59
C LEU A 291 -4.45 -11.85 9.55
N ARG A 292 -3.63 -12.91 9.57
CA ARG A 292 -2.39 -12.97 10.36
C ARG A 292 -1.37 -11.95 9.87
N ILE A 293 -1.26 -11.70 8.56
CA ILE A 293 -0.40 -10.65 8.00
C ILE A 293 -0.80 -9.28 8.54
N ILE A 294 -2.09 -8.96 8.49
CA ILE A 294 -2.63 -7.67 8.98
C ILE A 294 -2.40 -7.52 10.49
N ALA A 295 -2.71 -8.56 11.27
CA ALA A 295 -2.59 -8.53 12.73
C ALA A 295 -1.13 -8.41 13.18
N THR A 296 -0.24 -9.18 12.54
CA THR A 296 1.20 -9.11 12.80
C THR A 296 1.75 -7.74 12.44
N ALA A 297 1.37 -7.19 11.28
CA ALA A 297 1.80 -5.86 10.86
C ALA A 297 1.37 -4.77 11.85
N ARG A 298 0.11 -4.82 12.33
CA ARG A 298 -0.38 -3.90 13.37
C ARG A 298 0.51 -3.91 14.60
N LEU A 299 0.79 -5.09 15.16
CA LEU A 299 1.57 -5.20 16.39
C LEU A 299 3.03 -4.78 16.20
N VAL A 300 3.66 -5.17 15.09
CA VAL A 300 5.05 -4.82 14.80
C VAL A 300 5.23 -3.33 14.51
N LEU A 301 4.31 -2.74 13.73
CA LEU A 301 4.41 -1.35 13.28
C LEU A 301 3.74 -0.35 14.22
N LEU A 302 3.15 -0.81 15.33
CA LEU A 302 2.47 0.04 16.31
C LEU A 302 3.34 1.22 16.74
N GLY A 303 2.77 2.43 16.68
CA GLY A 303 3.43 3.70 16.98
C GLY A 303 4.47 4.15 15.95
N ALA A 304 4.84 3.29 14.99
CA ALA A 304 5.69 3.64 13.86
C ALA A 304 4.85 3.97 12.61
N ILE A 305 3.93 3.09 12.23
CA ILE A 305 2.98 3.27 11.12
C ILE A 305 1.62 2.78 11.59
N ASP A 306 0.78 3.69 12.07
CA ASP A 306 -0.52 3.31 12.62
C ASP A 306 -1.62 3.15 11.57
N ASN A 307 -1.30 3.43 10.30
CA ASN A 307 -2.20 3.35 9.17
C ASN A 307 -1.99 2.02 8.43
N ILE A 308 -2.81 1.02 8.76
CA ILE A 308 -2.76 -0.30 8.13
C ILE A 308 -3.98 -0.46 7.22
N VAL A 309 -3.72 -0.66 5.93
CA VAL A 309 -4.75 -0.70 4.88
C VAL A 309 -5.23 -2.13 4.64
N ALA A 310 -6.54 -2.36 4.76
CA ALA A 310 -7.21 -3.54 4.21
C ALA A 310 -7.50 -3.28 2.73
N TYR A 311 -6.57 -3.68 1.86
CA TYR A 311 -6.63 -3.36 0.43
C TYR A 311 -7.68 -4.22 -0.31
N TRP A 312 -8.93 -3.75 -0.30
CA TRP A 312 -10.10 -4.47 -0.82
C TRP A 312 -9.98 -4.87 -2.29
N VAL A 313 -9.22 -4.12 -3.10
CA VAL A 313 -8.97 -4.45 -4.51
C VAL A 313 -8.30 -5.83 -4.66
N SER A 314 -7.40 -6.19 -3.74
CA SER A 314 -6.70 -7.48 -3.76
C SER A 314 -7.38 -8.55 -2.91
N MET A 315 -8.01 -8.16 -1.81
CA MET A 315 -8.59 -9.09 -0.82
C MET A 315 -10.05 -9.47 -1.11
N GLY A 316 -10.78 -8.61 -1.83
CA GLY A 316 -12.23 -8.63 -1.90
C GLY A 316 -12.91 -8.07 -0.64
N ASP A 317 -14.17 -7.66 -0.79
CA ASP A 317 -14.90 -6.88 0.21
C ASP A 317 -15.06 -7.59 1.55
N LYS A 318 -15.44 -8.87 1.53
CA LYS A 318 -15.72 -9.66 2.74
C LYS A 318 -14.47 -9.82 3.60
N LEU A 319 -13.34 -10.14 2.98
CA LEU A 319 -12.09 -10.31 3.69
C LEU A 319 -11.53 -8.97 4.17
N ALA A 320 -11.68 -7.89 3.38
CA ALA A 320 -11.30 -6.54 3.81
C ALA A 320 -12.09 -6.09 5.05
N GLN A 321 -13.40 -6.37 5.12
CA GLN A 321 -14.20 -6.14 6.32
C GLN A 321 -13.72 -6.97 7.51
N ALA A 322 -13.38 -8.25 7.30
CA ALA A 322 -12.82 -9.07 8.37
C ALA A 322 -11.46 -8.51 8.86
N ALA A 323 -10.60 -8.03 7.95
CA ALA A 323 -9.30 -7.44 8.28
C ALA A 323 -9.40 -6.21 9.19
N LEU A 324 -10.50 -5.44 9.10
CA LEU A 324 -10.80 -4.32 10.00
C LEU A 324 -11.01 -4.75 11.46
N ALA A 325 -11.31 -6.02 11.71
CA ALA A 325 -11.38 -6.61 13.05
C ALA A 325 -10.11 -7.38 13.43
N HIS A 326 -9.05 -7.28 12.63
CA HIS A 326 -7.77 -7.98 12.82
C HIS A 326 -6.57 -7.04 12.75
N GLY A 327 -6.78 -5.73 12.90
CA GLY A 327 -5.69 -4.73 13.00
C GLY A 327 -5.64 -3.70 11.89
N ALA A 328 -6.36 -3.88 10.78
CA ALA A 328 -6.53 -2.83 9.77
C ALA A 328 -7.45 -1.72 10.29
N ASN A 329 -7.28 -0.51 9.76
CA ASN A 329 -8.10 0.65 10.13
C ASN A 329 -8.47 1.54 8.93
N ASP A 330 -8.11 1.13 7.72
CA ASP A 330 -8.27 1.90 6.51
C ASP A 330 -8.61 0.99 5.33
N LEU A 331 -9.49 1.42 4.43
CA LEU A 331 -9.88 0.66 3.23
C LEU A 331 -9.13 1.10 1.96
N GLY A 332 -8.11 1.96 2.08
CA GLY A 332 -7.47 2.56 0.93
C GLY A 332 -8.37 3.66 0.37
N GLY A 333 -8.79 3.54 -0.88
CA GLY A 333 -9.67 4.53 -1.50
C GLY A 333 -10.73 3.94 -2.44
N THR A 334 -11.40 4.84 -3.15
CA THR A 334 -12.41 4.51 -4.16
C THR A 334 -11.80 3.83 -5.39
N PHE A 335 -10.52 4.08 -5.66
CA PHE A 335 -9.75 3.56 -6.80
C PHE A 335 -10.49 3.72 -8.12
N TYR A 336 -11.07 4.90 -8.34
CA TYR A 336 -11.71 5.22 -9.61
C TYR A 336 -10.70 5.04 -10.74
N ARG A 337 -11.14 4.45 -11.85
CA ARG A 337 -10.32 4.21 -13.04
C ARG A 337 -10.73 5.15 -14.16
N GLU A 338 -9.73 5.68 -14.85
CA GLU A 338 -9.95 6.66 -15.92
C GLU A 338 -10.66 6.09 -17.15
N ALA A 339 -10.39 4.83 -17.54
CA ALA A 339 -11.08 4.13 -18.65
C ALA A 339 -12.61 4.06 -18.50
N VAL A 340 -13.14 4.44 -17.33
CA VAL A 340 -14.58 4.47 -17.05
C VAL A 340 -15.12 5.91 -16.95
N ILE A 341 -14.28 6.86 -16.53
CA ILE A 341 -14.61 8.30 -16.50
C ILE A 341 -14.65 8.89 -17.94
N SER A 342 -13.94 8.30 -18.90
CA SER A 342 -13.92 8.71 -20.31
C SER A 342 -15.04 8.08 -21.17
N ALA A 343 -15.67 7.00 -20.73
CA ALA A 343 -16.79 6.39 -21.44
C ALA A 343 -18.09 7.14 -21.12
N ALA A 344 -18.70 7.79 -22.13
CA ALA A 344 -20.01 8.42 -22.02
C ALA A 344 -21.07 7.38 -21.60
N GLY A 345 -21.33 7.26 -20.29
CA GLY A 345 -22.33 6.35 -19.71
C GLY A 345 -21.78 5.21 -18.83
N GLY A 346 -20.49 5.13 -18.54
CA GLY A 346 -19.92 4.16 -17.59
C GLY A 346 -19.89 4.70 -16.15
N GLY A 347 -20.57 4.06 -15.20
CA GLY A 347 -20.41 4.38 -13.76
C GLY A 347 -19.03 3.96 -13.24
N PRO A 348 -18.44 4.61 -12.22
CA PRO A 348 -17.01 4.56 -11.97
C PRO A 348 -16.48 3.14 -11.75
N GLY A 349 -15.34 2.82 -12.37
CA GLY A 349 -14.64 1.54 -12.24
C GLY A 349 -13.96 1.32 -10.88
N GLY A 350 -14.63 1.66 -9.79
CA GLY A 350 -14.16 1.61 -8.41
C GLY A 350 -15.33 1.42 -7.44
N LYS A 351 -15.19 1.87 -6.19
CA LYS A 351 -16.27 1.91 -5.20
C LYS A 351 -16.71 3.32 -4.92
N GLU A 352 -17.99 3.51 -4.65
CA GLU A 352 -18.49 4.78 -4.14
C GLU A 352 -18.09 5.02 -2.68
N PRO A 353 -17.91 6.27 -2.23
CA PRO A 353 -17.64 6.62 -0.84
C PRO A 353 -18.62 5.97 0.13
N ALA A 354 -19.89 5.91 -0.25
CA ALA A 354 -20.96 5.29 0.53
C ALA A 354 -20.74 3.78 0.76
N GLU A 355 -20.23 3.05 -0.23
CA GLU A 355 -19.94 1.61 -0.08
C GLU A 355 -18.82 1.39 0.93
N LEU A 356 -17.75 2.17 0.84
CA LEU A 356 -16.61 2.08 1.76
C LEU A 356 -17.02 2.47 3.19
N ALA A 357 -17.81 3.54 3.33
CA ALA A 357 -18.38 3.94 4.61
C ALA A 357 -19.26 2.84 5.21
N TYR A 358 -20.08 2.17 4.38
CA TYR A 358 -20.89 1.03 4.81
C TYR A 358 -20.03 -0.13 5.31
N MET A 359 -19.00 -0.51 4.56
CA MET A 359 -18.06 -1.57 4.97
C MET A 359 -17.42 -1.28 6.33
N LEU A 360 -16.99 -0.05 6.57
CA LEU A 360 -16.44 0.39 7.85
C LEU A 360 -17.48 0.30 8.98
N ARG A 361 -18.70 0.79 8.76
CA ARG A 361 -19.77 0.77 9.77
C ARG A 361 -20.13 -0.67 10.16
N GLN A 362 -20.24 -1.58 9.20
CA GLN A 362 -20.53 -3.00 9.45
C GLN A 362 -19.41 -3.71 10.22
N ALA A 363 -18.15 -3.27 10.06
CA ALA A 363 -17.02 -3.74 10.85
C ALA A 363 -16.89 -3.06 12.23
N GLY A 364 -17.87 -2.23 12.63
CA GLY A 364 -17.89 -1.56 13.93
C GLY A 364 -16.93 -0.37 14.03
N TRP A 365 -16.63 0.29 12.90
CA TRP A 365 -15.84 1.52 12.86
C TRP A 365 -16.73 2.74 12.61
N THR A 366 -16.32 3.90 13.12
CA THR A 366 -16.90 5.17 12.68
C THR A 366 -16.24 5.56 11.36
N PRO A 367 -16.97 5.62 10.23
CA PRO A 367 -16.39 5.89 8.92
C PRO A 367 -16.03 7.37 8.76
N TRP A 368 -14.82 7.62 8.25
CA TRP A 368 -14.32 8.94 7.91
C TRP A 368 -13.67 8.95 6.53
N MET A 369 -13.99 9.98 5.75
CA MET A 369 -13.17 10.36 4.62
C MET A 369 -11.91 11.09 5.14
N ARG A 370 -10.75 10.72 4.61
CA ARG A 370 -9.45 11.32 4.93
C ARG A 370 -8.76 11.87 3.68
N ASP A 371 -7.72 12.67 3.89
CA ASP A 371 -6.74 12.98 2.85
C ASP A 371 -5.63 11.91 2.77
N THR A 372 -4.64 12.11 1.88
CA THR A 372 -3.49 11.21 1.70
C THR A 372 -2.65 11.09 2.96
N PHE A 373 -2.56 12.16 3.77
CA PHE A 373 -1.72 12.22 4.97
C PHE A 373 -2.48 11.85 6.25
N TYR A 374 -3.67 11.26 6.11
CA TYR A 374 -4.52 10.77 7.20
C TYR A 374 -5.06 11.88 8.12
N ASN A 375 -5.22 13.09 7.59
CA ASN A 375 -6.11 14.07 8.22
C ASN A 375 -7.56 13.69 7.91
N TYR A 376 -8.37 13.60 8.97
CA TYR A 376 -9.80 13.32 8.83
C TYR A 376 -10.53 14.57 8.36
N LEU A 377 -11.25 14.44 7.25
CA LEU A 377 -11.92 15.56 6.59
C LEU A 377 -13.41 15.59 6.96
N GLU A 378 -14.08 14.46 6.80
CA GLU A 378 -15.52 14.36 6.91
C GLU A 378 -15.93 13.03 7.51
N LYS A 379 -16.83 13.06 8.50
CA LYS A 379 -17.49 11.87 9.02
C LYS A 379 -18.67 11.55 8.10
N VAL A 380 -18.73 10.32 7.60
CA VAL A 380 -19.79 9.90 6.67
C VAL A 380 -20.91 9.19 7.44
N ASP A 381 -22.13 9.74 7.49
CA ASP A 381 -23.24 9.01 8.11
C ASP A 381 -23.90 8.08 7.10
N VAL A 382 -23.88 6.78 7.40
CA VAL A 382 -24.51 5.76 6.55
C VAL A 382 -25.98 5.49 6.88
N ALA A 383 -26.56 6.21 7.85
CA ALA A 383 -28.02 6.22 8.08
C ALA A 383 -28.79 6.87 6.92
N GLU A 384 -28.11 7.60 6.04
CA GLU A 384 -28.66 8.30 4.89
C GLU A 384 -28.57 7.49 3.57
N LEU A 385 -28.10 6.24 3.63
CA LEU A 385 -27.93 5.44 2.40
C LEU A 385 -29.28 4.85 1.92
N PRO A 386 -29.72 5.17 0.68
CA PRO A 386 -31.07 4.81 0.21
C PRO A 386 -31.37 3.31 0.14
N TRP A 387 -30.35 2.45 0.05
CA TRP A 387 -30.52 0.98 -0.04
C TRP A 387 -30.41 0.25 1.31
N LEU A 388 -30.27 1.00 2.41
CA LEU A 388 -30.24 0.49 3.78
C LEU A 388 -31.56 0.65 4.53
N GLN A 389 -32.46 1.49 4.00
CA GLN A 389 -33.86 1.58 4.42
C GLN A 389 -34.69 0.55 3.66
#